data_AF-A0A8T2LKM1-F1
#
_entry.id   AF-A0A8T2LKM1-F1
#
_cell.length_a   1.000
_cell.length_b   1.000
_cell.length_c   1.000
_cell.angle_alpha   90.00
_cell.angle_beta   90.00
_cell.angle_gamma   90.00
#
_symmetry.space_group_name_H-M   'P 1'
#
loop_
_entity.id
_entity.type
_entity.pdbx_description
1 polymer ?
#
loop_
_entity_poly.entity_id
_entity_poly.type
_entity_poly.pdbx_seq_one_letter_code
_entity_poly.pdbx_strand_id
1 'polypeptide(L)'
;MGSEPEVTVEKYESGKFSLLCESKGWRPESELQWRNSKGVHLTAETETQRVADLFNVKSRITVEKIDLYFCTVTQRVHVKEGRIDAHTLYEYVPCPWKTVGIYVGIPIVVLLLVGVPAGLFLYIKLLLKSDKDGRLKHHNLSPCQWWYVKRTLLNSEEDLKEFNLRKLRS
;
A
#
# COMPACT_ATOMS: atom_id res chain seq x y z
N MET A 1 19.56 -14.11 -29.08
CA MET A 1 18.34 -13.97 -29.90
C MET A 1 17.13 -14.26 -29.03
N GLY A 2 16.00 -13.58 -29.28
CA GLY A 2 14.80 -13.59 -28.43
C GLY A 2 14.96 -12.87 -27.09
N SER A 3 13.91 -12.23 -26.56
CA SER A 3 13.86 -11.74 -25.19
C SER A 3 13.61 -12.88 -24.21
N GLU A 4 13.90 -12.69 -22.93
CA GLU A 4 13.38 -13.59 -21.90
C GLU A 4 11.84 -13.53 -21.89
N PRO A 5 11.12 -14.66 -21.70
CA PRO A 5 9.67 -14.64 -21.61
C PRO A 5 9.23 -13.97 -20.31
N GLU A 6 8.37 -12.99 -20.43
CA GLU A 6 7.78 -12.27 -19.29
C GLU A 6 6.43 -12.90 -18.94
N VAL A 7 6.26 -13.27 -17.67
CA VAL A 7 5.03 -13.90 -17.17
C VAL A 7 4.26 -12.91 -16.30
N THR A 8 3.00 -12.68 -16.61
CA THR A 8 2.12 -11.72 -15.92
C THR A 8 0.74 -12.31 -15.64
N VAL A 9 0.07 -11.76 -14.63
CA VAL A 9 -1.35 -12.07 -14.34
C VAL A 9 -2.22 -11.05 -15.08
N GLU A 10 -3.04 -11.52 -16.03
CA GLU A 10 -3.99 -10.65 -16.74
C GLU A 10 -5.25 -10.41 -15.91
N LYS A 11 -5.79 -11.46 -15.29
CA LYS A 11 -6.99 -11.37 -14.45
C LYS A 11 -7.07 -12.46 -13.41
N TYR A 12 -7.72 -12.14 -12.29
CA TYR A 12 -8.19 -13.10 -11.29
C TYR A 12 -9.70 -12.97 -11.15
N GLU A 13 -10.44 -14.00 -11.57
CA GLU A 13 -11.90 -13.97 -11.64
C GLU A 13 -12.47 -15.34 -11.28
N SER A 14 -13.49 -15.37 -10.41
CA SER A 14 -14.18 -16.61 -10.02
C SER A 14 -13.23 -17.73 -9.52
N GLY A 15 -12.16 -17.37 -8.81
CA GLY A 15 -11.16 -18.32 -8.30
C GLY A 15 -10.16 -18.84 -9.33
N LYS A 16 -10.13 -18.24 -10.53
CA LYS A 16 -9.22 -18.62 -11.63
C LYS A 16 -8.27 -17.48 -11.97
N PHE A 17 -7.01 -17.83 -12.21
CA PHE A 17 -5.99 -16.93 -12.75
C PHE A 17 -5.88 -17.10 -14.26
N SER A 18 -5.91 -16.00 -15.00
CA SER A 18 -5.46 -15.92 -16.38
C SER A 18 -4.01 -15.45 -16.39
N LEU A 19 -3.11 -16.32 -16.82
CA LEU A 19 -1.68 -16.02 -16.91
C LEU A 19 -1.28 -15.82 -18.36
N LEU A 20 -0.51 -14.77 -18.63
CA LEU A 20 0.03 -14.44 -19.94
C LEU A 20 1.55 -14.56 -19.89
N CYS A 21 2.11 -15.21 -20.91
CA CYS A 21 3.53 -15.23 -21.16
C CYS A 21 3.80 -14.60 -22.52
N GLU A 22 4.71 -13.62 -22.58
CA GLU A 22 5.09 -12.93 -23.81
C GLU A 22 6.62 -12.96 -24.01
N SER A 23 7.05 -13.24 -25.24
CA SER A 23 8.47 -13.17 -25.61
C SER A 23 8.64 -12.59 -27.02
N LYS A 24 9.63 -11.72 -27.21
CA LYS A 24 9.76 -10.86 -28.40
C LYS A 24 11.09 -11.08 -29.13
N GLY A 25 11.13 -10.75 -30.42
CA GLY A 25 12.37 -10.66 -31.16
C GLY A 25 13.01 -12.00 -31.54
N TRP A 26 12.19 -12.99 -31.89
CA TRP A 26 12.65 -14.32 -32.33
C TRP A 26 12.80 -14.38 -33.85
N ARG A 27 13.83 -15.10 -34.34
CA ARG A 27 14.05 -15.45 -35.76
C ARG A 27 14.72 -16.82 -35.85
N PRO A 28 14.11 -17.87 -36.43
CA PRO A 28 12.71 -17.96 -36.90
C PRO A 28 11.68 -17.93 -35.75
N GLU A 29 10.41 -18.21 -36.03
CA GLU A 29 9.37 -18.40 -35.02
C GLU A 29 9.79 -19.42 -33.93
N SER A 30 9.39 -19.17 -32.69
CA SER A 30 9.69 -19.99 -31.51
C SER A 30 8.41 -20.54 -30.88
N GLU A 31 8.54 -21.59 -30.08
CA GLU A 31 7.40 -22.24 -29.42
C GLU A 31 7.38 -21.89 -27.92
N LEU A 32 6.18 -21.61 -27.39
CA LEU A 32 5.95 -21.41 -25.96
C LEU A 32 5.31 -22.65 -25.35
N GLN A 33 5.84 -23.07 -24.21
CA GLN A 33 5.33 -24.20 -23.44
C GLN A 33 5.18 -23.83 -21.97
N TRP A 34 4.06 -24.20 -21.38
CA TRP A 34 3.80 -24.02 -19.95
C TRP A 34 4.02 -25.31 -19.18
N ARG A 35 4.53 -25.17 -17.96
CA ARG A 35 4.61 -26.26 -16.98
C ARG A 35 4.33 -25.76 -15.56
N ASN A 36 3.79 -26.62 -14.72
CA ASN A 36 3.62 -26.34 -13.29
C ASN A 36 4.83 -26.80 -12.46
N SER A 37 4.77 -26.62 -11.13
CA SER A 37 5.82 -27.05 -10.18
C SER A 37 6.10 -28.55 -10.18
N LYS A 38 5.14 -29.36 -10.63
CA LYS A 38 5.29 -30.82 -10.78
C LYS A 38 5.92 -31.22 -12.12
N GLY A 39 6.26 -30.25 -12.98
CA GLY A 39 6.78 -30.49 -14.32
C GLY A 39 5.72 -30.97 -15.32
N VAL A 40 4.44 -30.86 -14.99
CA VAL A 40 3.34 -31.26 -15.90
C VAL A 40 3.10 -30.14 -16.89
N HIS A 41 3.10 -30.49 -18.18
CA HIS A 41 2.78 -29.56 -19.26
C HIS A 41 1.31 -29.16 -19.25
N LEU A 42 1.04 -27.88 -19.46
CA LEU A 42 -0.30 -27.32 -19.47
C LEU A 42 -0.73 -27.00 -20.91
N THR A 43 -2.01 -27.25 -21.22
CA THR A 43 -2.61 -26.81 -22.48
C THR A 43 -2.78 -25.30 -22.46
N ALA A 44 -2.28 -24.63 -23.50
CA ALA A 44 -2.27 -23.18 -23.60
C ALA A 44 -2.74 -22.73 -24.97
N GLU A 45 -3.29 -21.51 -25.01
CA GLU A 45 -3.60 -20.82 -26.25
C GLU A 45 -2.37 -20.01 -26.65
N THR A 46 -1.77 -20.30 -27.81
CA THR A 46 -0.57 -19.62 -28.30
C THR A 46 -0.91 -18.74 -29.49
N GLU A 47 -0.42 -17.51 -29.45
CA GLU A 47 -0.59 -16.52 -30.52
C GLU A 47 0.80 -16.04 -30.98
N THR A 48 1.03 -16.04 -32.28
CA THR A 48 2.25 -15.50 -32.87
C THR A 48 1.94 -14.25 -33.68
N GLN A 49 2.69 -13.18 -33.42
CA GLN A 49 2.66 -11.95 -34.19
C GLN A 49 4.00 -11.74 -34.89
N ARG A 50 3.96 -11.50 -36.21
CA ARG A 50 5.13 -11.09 -36.99
C ARG A 50 5.30 -9.57 -36.94
N VAL A 51 6.50 -9.11 -36.62
CA VAL A 51 6.88 -7.69 -36.55
C VAL A 51 8.16 -7.47 -37.38
N ALA A 52 8.03 -6.82 -38.53
CA ALA A 52 9.06 -6.79 -39.58
C ALA A 52 9.52 -8.23 -39.91
N ASP A 53 10.81 -8.56 -39.76
CA ASP A 53 11.29 -9.96 -39.91
C ASP A 53 11.44 -10.71 -38.58
N LEU A 54 11.00 -10.15 -37.44
CA LEU A 54 11.02 -10.81 -36.13
C LEU A 54 9.64 -11.40 -35.78
N PHE A 55 9.63 -12.36 -34.87
CA PHE A 55 8.43 -12.98 -34.30
C PHE A 55 8.31 -12.65 -32.81
N ASN A 56 7.10 -12.26 -32.42
CA ASN A 56 6.68 -12.10 -31.02
C ASN A 56 5.66 -13.18 -30.73
N VAL A 57 5.89 -13.95 -29.67
CA VAL A 57 5.06 -15.08 -29.29
C VAL A 57 4.39 -14.79 -27.95
N LYS A 58 3.12 -15.15 -27.84
CA LYS A 58 2.29 -15.00 -26.65
C LYS A 58 1.62 -16.33 -26.34
N SER A 59 1.44 -16.62 -25.06
CA SER A 59 0.72 -17.82 -24.65
C SER A 59 -0.08 -17.56 -23.38
N ARG A 60 -1.34 -18.01 -23.36
CA ARG A 60 -2.29 -17.82 -22.25
C ARG A 60 -2.72 -19.15 -21.66
N ILE A 61 -2.77 -19.22 -20.34
CA ILE A 61 -3.35 -20.34 -19.59
C ILE A 61 -4.34 -19.85 -18.54
N THR A 62 -5.32 -20.69 -18.23
CA THR A 62 -6.24 -20.47 -17.11
C THR A 62 -6.00 -21.55 -16.05
N VAL A 63 -5.73 -21.14 -14.81
CA VAL A 63 -5.41 -22.05 -13.71
C VAL A 63 -6.19 -21.71 -12.44
N GLU A 64 -6.65 -22.72 -11.71
CA GLU A 64 -7.36 -22.57 -10.42
C GLU A 64 -6.41 -22.63 -9.23
N LYS A 65 -5.32 -23.38 -9.37
CA LYS A 65 -4.40 -23.66 -8.28
C LYS A 65 -3.36 -22.56 -8.16
N ILE A 66 -3.12 -22.10 -6.94
CA ILE A 66 -1.96 -21.26 -6.61
C ILE A 66 -0.74 -22.18 -6.57
N ASP A 67 0.19 -21.98 -7.48
CA ASP A 67 1.36 -22.81 -7.67
C ASP A 67 2.50 -22.00 -8.29
N LEU A 68 3.67 -22.62 -8.44
CA LEU A 68 4.75 -22.12 -9.28
C LEU A 68 4.50 -22.57 -10.72
N TYR A 69 4.45 -21.62 -11.64
CA TYR A 69 4.31 -21.87 -13.08
C TYR A 69 5.53 -21.38 -13.83
N PHE A 70 5.95 -22.15 -14.83
CA PHE A 70 7.04 -21.81 -15.71
C PHE A 70 6.52 -21.70 -17.14
N CYS A 71 7.00 -20.69 -17.84
CA CYS A 71 6.82 -20.52 -19.27
C CYS A 71 8.18 -20.65 -19.95
N THR A 72 8.32 -21.62 -20.83
CA THR A 72 9.55 -21.89 -21.56
C THR A 72 9.36 -21.52 -23.02
N VAL A 73 10.24 -20.68 -23.54
CA VAL A 73 10.34 -20.40 -24.97
C VAL A 73 11.51 -21.19 -25.55
N THR A 74 11.21 -22.01 -26.55
CA THR A 74 12.17 -22.91 -27.19
C THR A 74 12.34 -22.54 -28.65
N GLN A 75 13.60 -22.36 -29.05
CA GLN A 75 13.98 -22.14 -30.44
C GLN A 75 15.22 -22.97 -30.77
N ARG A 76 15.01 -24.15 -31.36
CA ARG A 76 16.08 -25.13 -31.65
C ARG A 76 16.88 -25.47 -30.38
N VAL A 77 18.07 -24.90 -30.22
CA VAL A 77 18.96 -25.10 -29.06
C VAL A 77 18.85 -23.98 -28.02
N HIS A 78 18.19 -22.86 -28.36
CA HIS A 78 18.02 -21.74 -27.45
C HIS A 78 16.77 -21.94 -26.62
N VAL A 79 16.94 -22.02 -25.31
CA VAL A 79 15.86 -22.16 -24.33
C VAL A 79 15.94 -21.00 -23.36
N LYS A 80 14.82 -20.30 -23.15
CA LYS A 80 14.68 -19.30 -22.10
C LYS A 80 13.43 -19.60 -21.29
N GLU A 81 13.49 -19.33 -20.00
CA GLU A 81 12.42 -19.69 -19.06
C GLU A 81 12.04 -18.47 -18.21
N GLY A 82 10.74 -18.25 -18.10
CA GLY A 82 10.13 -17.26 -17.23
C GLY A 82 9.31 -17.99 -16.18
N ARG A 83 9.11 -17.37 -15.02
CA ARG A 83 8.38 -17.99 -13.92
C ARG A 83 7.48 -17.00 -13.21
N ILE A 84 6.41 -17.53 -12.64
CA ILE A 84 5.56 -16.80 -11.71
C ILE A 84 5.37 -17.64 -10.44
N ASP A 85 5.78 -17.07 -9.31
CA ASP A 85 5.75 -17.73 -8.02
C ASP A 85 4.36 -17.65 -7.38
N ALA A 86 4.06 -18.62 -6.52
CA ALA A 86 2.83 -18.67 -5.75
C ALA A 86 2.59 -17.38 -4.93
N HIS A 87 3.65 -16.76 -4.41
CA HIS A 87 3.56 -15.52 -3.63
C HIS A 87 2.91 -14.39 -4.45
N THR A 88 3.32 -14.23 -5.72
CA THR A 88 2.74 -13.22 -6.61
C THR A 88 1.26 -13.48 -6.85
N LEU A 89 0.86 -14.75 -7.03
CA LEU A 89 -0.55 -15.12 -7.21
C LEU A 89 -1.39 -14.83 -5.96
N TYR A 90 -0.85 -15.08 -4.76
CA TYR A 90 -1.52 -14.77 -3.49
C TYR A 90 -1.84 -13.29 -3.31
N GLU A 91 -1.09 -12.39 -3.94
CA GLU A 91 -1.36 -10.95 -3.87
C GLU A 91 -2.67 -10.55 -4.54
N TYR A 92 -3.07 -11.26 -5.60
CA TYR A 92 -4.33 -11.03 -6.32
C TYR A 92 -5.54 -11.64 -5.61
N VAL A 93 -5.34 -12.55 -4.66
CA VAL A 93 -6.44 -13.19 -3.93
C VAL A 93 -6.96 -12.24 -2.84
N PRO A 94 -8.24 -11.84 -2.88
CA PRO A 94 -8.80 -10.94 -1.88
C PRO A 94 -8.82 -11.63 -0.51
N CYS A 95 -8.03 -11.08 0.41
CA CYS A 95 -7.85 -11.60 1.76
C CYS A 95 -8.53 -10.66 2.77
N PRO A 96 -9.65 -11.07 3.41
CA PRO A 96 -10.40 -10.19 4.32
C PRO A 96 -9.55 -9.60 5.43
N TRP A 97 -8.70 -10.44 6.06
CA TRP A 97 -7.77 -10.05 7.11
C TRP A 97 -6.73 -8.98 6.72
N LYS A 98 -6.28 -8.94 5.46
CA LYS A 98 -5.35 -7.88 4.99
C LYS A 98 -6.05 -6.53 4.93
N THR A 99 -7.26 -6.51 4.37
CA THR A 99 -8.11 -5.30 4.31
C THR A 99 -8.48 -4.85 5.73
N VAL A 100 -8.91 -5.76 6.61
CA VAL A 100 -9.26 -5.43 8.00
C VAL A 100 -8.05 -4.91 8.79
N GLY A 101 -6.87 -5.51 8.63
CA GLY A 101 -5.65 -5.05 9.31
C GLY A 101 -5.27 -3.61 8.95
N ILE A 102 -5.39 -3.25 7.66
CA ILE A 102 -5.07 -1.91 7.18
C ILE A 102 -6.13 -0.90 7.64
N TYR A 103 -7.42 -1.19 7.44
CA TYR A 103 -8.48 -0.22 7.68
C TYR A 103 -8.96 -0.13 9.14
N VAL A 104 -8.78 -1.19 9.94
CA VAL A 104 -9.21 -1.22 11.35
C VAL A 104 -8.01 -1.28 12.29
N GLY A 105 -6.99 -2.09 11.98
CA GLY A 105 -5.82 -2.25 12.85
C GLY A 105 -4.98 -0.97 12.95
N ILE A 106 -4.62 -0.36 11.82
CA ILE A 106 -3.76 0.83 11.80
C ILE A 106 -4.37 2.02 12.56
N PRO A 107 -5.66 2.39 12.35
CA PRO A 107 -6.26 3.51 13.10
C PRO A 107 -6.29 3.28 14.62
N ILE A 108 -6.56 2.05 15.07
CA ILE A 108 -6.57 1.72 16.51
C ILE A 108 -5.18 1.93 17.11
N VAL A 109 -4.13 1.44 16.43
CA VAL A 109 -2.75 1.62 16.91
C VAL A 109 -2.37 3.09 16.97
N VAL A 110 -2.73 3.89 15.97
CA VAL A 110 -2.47 5.34 15.95
C VAL A 110 -3.23 6.05 17.08
N LEU A 111 -4.48 5.68 17.33
CA LEU A 111 -5.26 6.23 18.44
C LEU A 111 -4.64 5.90 19.80
N LEU A 112 -4.14 4.68 20.00
CA LEU A 112 -3.52 4.28 21.26
C LEU A 112 -2.15 4.93 21.49
N LEU A 113 -1.31 5.05 20.45
CA LEU A 113 0.05 5.57 20.57
C LEU A 113 0.13 7.10 20.54
N VAL A 114 -0.78 7.76 19.82
CA VAL A 114 -0.75 9.21 19.62
C VAL A 114 -1.98 9.88 20.22
N GLY A 115 -3.18 9.36 19.90
CA GLY A 115 -4.44 9.94 20.33
C GLY A 115 -4.61 9.98 21.85
N VAL A 116 -4.39 8.84 22.53
CA VAL A 116 -4.53 8.73 23.99
C VAL A 116 -3.49 9.58 24.74
N PRO A 117 -2.19 9.53 24.43
CA PRO A 117 -1.21 10.39 25.10
C PRO A 117 -1.45 11.89 24.85
N ALA A 118 -1.78 12.29 23.63
CA ALA A 118 -2.10 13.68 23.32
C ALA A 118 -3.36 14.14 24.05
N GLY A 119 -4.41 13.30 24.07
CA GLY A 119 -5.65 13.57 24.80
C GLY A 119 -5.44 13.71 26.31
N LEU A 120 -4.67 12.80 26.90
CA LEU A 120 -4.33 12.86 28.33
C LEU A 120 -3.50 14.12 28.67
N PHE A 121 -2.53 14.47 27.83
CA PHE A 121 -1.73 15.67 28.01
C PHE A 121 -2.58 16.95 27.96
N LEU A 122 -3.50 17.05 27.00
CA LEU A 122 -4.45 18.15 26.90
C LEU A 122 -5.39 18.20 28.11
N TYR A 123 -5.91 17.05 28.56
CA TYR A 123 -6.76 16.96 29.73
C TYR A 123 -6.06 17.46 31.00
N ILE A 124 -4.82 17.00 31.25
CA ILE A 124 -4.02 17.46 32.39
C ILE A 124 -3.74 18.96 32.30
N LYS A 125 -3.39 19.47 31.12
CA LYS A 125 -3.21 20.92 30.92
C LYS A 125 -4.48 21.72 31.22
N LEU A 126 -5.65 21.23 30.80
CA LEU A 126 -6.94 21.88 31.08
C LEU A 126 -7.27 21.86 32.57
N LEU A 127 -7.02 20.75 33.26
CA LEU A 127 -7.19 20.67 34.72
C LEU A 127 -6.28 21.67 35.44
N LEU A 128 -5.00 21.73 35.06
CA LEU A 128 -4.06 22.70 35.63
C LEU A 128 -4.43 24.15 35.32
N LYS A 129 -5.02 24.43 34.14
CA LYS A 129 -5.54 25.75 33.79
C LYS A 129 -6.78 26.10 34.61
N SER A 130 -7.70 25.15 34.80
CA SER A 130 -8.90 25.35 35.61
C SER A 130 -8.57 25.62 37.09
N ASP A 131 -7.60 24.90 37.66
CA ASP A 131 -7.10 25.16 39.01
C ASP A 131 -6.47 26.56 39.11
N LYS A 132 -5.63 26.93 38.14
CA LYS A 132 -5.04 28.27 38.05
C LYS A 132 -6.09 29.36 37.88
N ASP A 133 -7.08 29.20 37.01
CA ASP A 133 -8.16 30.19 36.80
C ASP A 133 -9.06 30.33 38.03
N GLY A 134 -9.34 29.22 38.74
CA GLY A 134 -10.02 29.23 40.04
C GLY A 134 -9.23 29.99 41.11
N ARG A 135 -7.91 29.82 41.15
CA ARG A 135 -7.02 30.57 42.07
C ARG A 135 -6.78 32.02 41.64
N LEU A 136 -6.78 32.31 40.34
CA LEU A 136 -6.54 33.64 39.77
C LEU A 136 -7.76 34.56 39.91
N LYS A 137 -8.99 34.03 39.97
CA LYS A 137 -10.21 34.83 40.21
C LYS A 137 -10.23 35.55 41.56
N HIS A 138 -9.44 35.11 42.54
CA HIS A 138 -9.38 35.73 43.86
C HIS A 138 -8.36 36.87 43.99
N HIS A 139 -7.55 37.15 42.96
CA HIS A 139 -6.53 38.19 43.01
C HIS A 139 -6.75 39.30 41.97
N ASN A 140 -6.89 40.54 42.45
CA ASN A 140 -6.79 41.74 41.61
C ASN A 140 -5.33 41.94 41.18
N LEU A 141 -4.93 41.31 40.08
CA LEU A 141 -3.59 41.40 39.51
C LEU A 141 -3.43 42.64 38.63
N SER A 142 -2.27 43.29 38.73
CA SER A 142 -1.96 44.47 37.94
C SER A 142 -1.72 44.13 36.45
N PRO A 143 -1.80 45.10 35.53
CA PRO A 143 -1.61 44.87 34.09
C PRO A 143 -0.28 44.19 33.73
N CYS A 144 0.80 44.48 34.46
CA CYS A 144 2.11 43.86 34.24
C CYS A 144 2.16 42.39 34.68
N GLN A 145 1.41 42.03 35.73
CA GLN A 145 1.31 40.65 36.19
C GLN A 145 0.55 39.79 35.19
N TRP A 146 -0.50 40.35 34.57
CA TRP A 146 -1.20 39.70 33.46
C TRP A 146 -0.30 39.45 32.26
N TRP A 147 0.59 40.40 31.93
CA TRP A 147 1.54 40.24 30.83
C TRP A 147 2.51 39.06 31.06
N TYR A 148 3.05 38.93 32.28
CA TYR A 148 3.97 37.84 32.62
C TYR A 148 3.26 36.48 32.63
N VAL A 149 2.09 36.38 33.28
CA VAL A 149 1.28 35.15 33.35
C VAL A 149 0.85 34.70 31.94
N LYS A 150 0.44 35.63 31.07
CA LYS A 150 0.09 35.34 29.68
C LYS A 150 1.28 34.79 28.90
N ARG A 151 2.49 35.35 29.10
CA ARG A 151 3.71 34.91 28.41
C ARG A 151 4.18 33.52 28.86
N THR A 152 3.99 33.16 30.13
CA THR A 152 4.43 31.85 30.65
C THR A 152 3.41 30.73 30.41
N LEU A 153 2.10 31.04 30.42
CA LEU A 153 1.04 30.02 30.34
C LEU A 153 0.43 29.86 28.94
N LEU A 154 0.48 30.88 28.09
CA LEU A 154 -0.10 30.88 26.74
C LEU A 154 1.03 31.02 25.72
N ASN A 155 1.91 30.03 25.68
CA ASN A 155 3.12 30.04 24.85
C ASN A 155 2.89 29.51 23.41
N SER A 156 1.63 29.24 23.04
CA SER A 156 1.23 28.84 21.68
C SER A 156 0.55 30.00 20.98
N GLU A 157 0.88 30.20 19.70
CA GLU A 157 0.36 31.30 18.88
C GLU A 157 -1.16 31.21 18.65
N GLU A 158 -1.72 29.99 18.68
CA GLU A 158 -3.17 29.74 18.53
C GLU A 158 -3.96 30.16 19.76
N ASP A 159 -3.43 29.91 20.96
CA ASP A 159 -4.03 30.31 22.24
C ASP A 159 -4.10 31.84 22.41
N LEU A 160 -3.12 32.55 21.81
CA LEU A 160 -3.05 34.00 21.77
C LEU A 160 -4.15 34.61 20.88
N LYS A 161 -4.46 33.95 19.76
CA LYS A 161 -5.50 34.38 18.82
C LYS A 161 -6.89 34.24 19.44
N GLU A 162 -7.17 33.14 20.12
CA GLU A 162 -8.47 32.92 20.76
C GLU A 162 -8.74 33.85 21.96
N PHE A 163 -7.71 34.17 22.74
CA PHE A 163 -7.83 35.13 23.85
C PHE A 163 -8.12 36.56 23.35
N ASN A 164 -7.45 37.01 22.28
CA ASN A 164 -7.65 38.34 21.74
C ASN A 164 -9.08 38.53 21.17
N LEU A 165 -9.66 37.47 20.58
CA LEU A 165 -11.04 37.50 20.09
C LEU A 165 -12.08 37.67 21.22
N ARG A 166 -11.85 37.10 22.40
CA ARG A 166 -12.74 37.28 23.56
C ARG A 166 -12.62 38.67 24.19
N LYS A 167 -11.42 39.27 24.16
CA LYS A 167 -11.19 40.62 24.71
C LYS A 167 -11.83 41.73 23.87
N LEU A 168 -12.01 41.51 22.57
CA LEU A 168 -12.64 42.48 21.65
C LEU A 168 -14.18 42.47 21.70
N ARG A 169 -14.79 41.54 22.46
CA ARG A 169 -16.25 41.42 22.62
C ARG A 169 -16.77 41.99 23.95
N SER A 170 -15.88 42.47 24.82
CA SER A 170 -16.18 43.14 26.09
C SER A 170 -15.84 44.63 25.99
#